data_AF-A0A815KG21-F1
#
_entry.id   AF-A0A815KG21-F1
#
_cell.length_a   1.000
_cell.length_b   1.000
_cell.length_c   1.000
_cell.angle_alpha   90.00
_cell.angle_beta   90.00
_cell.angle_gamma   90.00
#
_symmetry.space_group_name_H-M   'P 1'
#
loop_
_entity.id
_entity.type
_entity.pdbx_description
1 polymer ?
#
loop_
_entity_poly.entity_id
_entity_poly.type
_entity_poly.pdbx_seq_one_letter_code
_entity_poly.pdbx_strand_id
1 'polypeptide(L)'
;MTLSKQLEKYIQNKHIISLILKLTNFDNDEIQLNAFKILSSITTEQETKNIDYSNNIADLFIKFLNKVIDDSNQTLRFYNLLRCLKHLIQYDQIKDELTKQNGLPLIIRCVTDIKFKPLQVQQPALEILFALTFNKEAYQQLVVALVDDLDFVLSRFLFFLIIRQDSF
;
A
#
# COMPACT_ATOMS: atom_id res chain seq x y z
N MET A 1 18.17 -21.98 20.76
CA MET A 1 18.65 -20.85 19.91
C MET A 1 19.05 -19.73 20.86
N THR A 2 20.30 -19.25 20.83
CA THR A 2 20.84 -18.32 21.84
C THR A 2 20.45 -16.87 21.56
N LEU A 3 20.34 -16.04 22.61
CA LEU A 3 20.04 -14.60 22.52
C LEU A 3 21.01 -13.86 21.57
N SER A 4 22.29 -14.27 21.54
CA SER A 4 23.29 -13.69 20.63
C SER A 4 22.95 -13.92 19.16
N LYS A 5 22.47 -15.12 18.78
CA LYS A 5 22.06 -15.44 17.40
C LYS A 5 20.81 -14.67 16.98
N GLN A 6 19.90 -14.40 17.93
CA GLN A 6 18.73 -13.56 17.68
C GLN A 6 19.14 -12.09 17.47
N LEU A 7 20.07 -11.59 18.29
CA LEU A 7 20.60 -10.23 18.18
C LEU A 7 21.38 -10.01 16.88
N GLU A 8 22.25 -10.95 16.50
CA GLU A 8 22.98 -10.91 15.22
C GLU A 8 22.03 -10.90 14.03
N LYS A 9 21.02 -11.79 14.02
CA LYS A 9 20.01 -11.83 12.97
C LYS A 9 19.22 -10.53 12.90
N TYR A 10 18.89 -9.94 14.05
CA TYR A 10 18.18 -8.66 14.12
C TYR A 10 19.01 -7.48 13.56
N ILE A 11 20.30 -7.41 13.92
CA ILE A 11 21.23 -6.37 13.42
C ILE A 11 21.41 -6.52 11.91
N GLN A 12 21.59 -7.75 11.42
CA GLN A 12 21.71 -8.03 9.99
C GLN A 12 20.42 -7.65 9.23
N ASN A 13 19.24 -7.96 9.77
CA ASN A 13 17.97 -7.64 9.11
C ASN A 13 17.78 -6.12 8.98
N LYS A 14 18.08 -5.35 10.05
CA LYS A 14 18.03 -3.88 10.00
C LYS A 14 18.95 -3.29 8.93
N HIS A 15 20.16 -3.81 8.82
CA HIS A 15 21.11 -3.34 7.81
C HIS A 15 20.63 -3.66 6.38
N ILE A 16 20.09 -4.86 6.17
CA ILE A 16 19.52 -5.30 4.87
C ILE A 16 18.35 -4.39 4.47
N ILE A 17 17.43 -4.13 5.39
CA ILE A 17 16.27 -3.26 5.15
C ILE A 17 16.70 -1.84 4.81
N SER A 18 17.63 -1.26 5.58
CA SER A 18 18.18 0.07 5.29
C SER A 18 18.81 0.14 3.89
N LEU A 19 19.53 -0.91 3.49
CA LEU A 19 20.11 -1.00 2.15
C LEU A 19 19.03 -1.09 1.06
N ILE A 20 17.97 -1.87 1.27
CA ILE A 20 16.86 -1.98 0.31
C ILE A 20 16.10 -0.65 0.16
N LEU A 21 15.84 0.06 1.26
CA LEU A 21 15.24 1.41 1.22
C LEU A 21 16.12 2.42 0.49
N LYS A 22 17.45 2.25 0.49
CA LYS A 22 18.32 3.07 -0.37
C LYS A 22 18.18 2.71 -1.84
N LEU A 23 18.04 1.43 -2.17
CA LEU A 23 17.85 0.95 -3.55
C LEU A 23 16.54 1.46 -4.17
N THR A 24 15.49 1.71 -3.38
CA THR A 24 14.25 2.32 -3.90
C THR A 24 14.45 3.76 -4.40
N ASN A 25 15.56 4.42 -4.05
CA ASN A 25 15.86 5.79 -4.49
C ASN A 25 16.77 5.90 -5.72
N PHE A 26 17.24 4.77 -6.28
CA PHE A 26 18.12 4.77 -7.46
C PHE A 26 17.34 5.12 -8.73
N ASP A 27 17.92 5.89 -9.65
CA ASP A 27 17.25 6.28 -10.92
C ASP A 27 17.26 5.16 -11.98
N ASN A 28 16.89 3.95 -11.56
CA ASN A 28 16.72 2.80 -12.42
C ASN A 28 15.44 2.07 -12.04
N ASP A 29 14.50 2.01 -12.99
CA ASP A 29 13.16 1.52 -12.77
C ASP A 29 13.10 0.05 -12.32
N GLU A 30 13.97 -0.79 -12.87
CA GLU A 30 14.03 -2.21 -12.56
C GLU A 30 14.62 -2.45 -11.16
N ILE A 31 15.69 -1.74 -10.82
CA ILE A 31 16.29 -1.78 -9.48
C ILE A 31 15.27 -1.34 -8.43
N GLN A 32 14.58 -0.24 -8.67
CA GLN A 32 13.54 0.26 -7.75
C GLN A 32 12.43 -0.76 -7.56
N LEU A 33 11.89 -1.33 -8.65
CA LEU A 33 10.80 -2.30 -8.57
C LEU A 33 11.23 -3.57 -7.82
N ASN A 34 12.43 -4.07 -8.08
CA ASN A 34 12.96 -5.23 -7.38
C ASN A 34 13.20 -4.93 -5.89
N ALA A 35 13.65 -3.72 -5.55
CA ALA A 35 13.78 -3.28 -4.17
C ALA A 35 12.41 -3.29 -3.46
N PHE A 36 11.34 -2.78 -4.09
CA PHE A 36 9.98 -2.85 -3.52
C PHE A 36 9.48 -4.28 -3.32
N LYS A 37 9.72 -5.19 -4.27
CA LYS A 37 9.34 -6.60 -4.13
C LYS A 37 10.04 -7.25 -2.94
N ILE A 38 11.35 -7.05 -2.83
CA ILE A 38 12.13 -7.59 -1.70
C ILE A 38 11.62 -6.98 -0.40
N LEU A 39 11.48 -5.65 -0.33
CA LEU A 39 10.99 -4.94 0.86
C LEU A 39 9.65 -5.49 1.32
N SER A 40 8.69 -5.65 0.40
CA SER A 40 7.38 -6.22 0.71
C SER A 40 7.47 -7.66 1.22
N SER A 41 8.43 -8.44 0.74
CA SER A 41 8.56 -9.87 1.11
C SER A 41 9.29 -10.09 2.43
N ILE A 42 10.20 -9.19 2.82
CA ILE A 42 11.00 -9.33 4.03
C ILE A 42 10.48 -8.52 5.22
N THR A 43 9.62 -7.53 4.97
CA THR A 43 9.05 -6.69 6.02
C THR A 43 8.21 -7.54 6.96
N THR A 44 8.42 -7.36 8.25
CA THR A 44 7.67 -8.05 9.31
C THR A 44 6.83 -7.08 10.12
N GLU A 45 5.79 -7.60 10.78
CA GLU A 45 4.94 -6.81 11.69
C GLU A 45 5.74 -6.13 12.81
N GLN A 46 6.82 -6.75 13.29
CA GLN A 46 7.65 -6.16 14.34
C GLN A 46 8.41 -4.92 13.84
N GLU A 47 8.78 -4.88 12.56
CA GLU A 47 9.45 -3.74 11.96
C GLU A 47 8.46 -2.60 11.69
N THR A 48 7.24 -2.91 11.28
CA THR A 48 6.20 -1.89 11.05
C THR A 48 5.76 -1.18 12.33
N LYS A 49 6.02 -1.75 13.52
CA LYS A 49 5.83 -1.07 14.82
C LYS A 49 6.79 0.10 15.03
N ASN A 50 7.90 0.17 14.29
CA ASN A 50 8.74 1.37 14.28
C ASN A 50 8.08 2.42 13.38
N ILE A 51 7.69 3.54 13.97
CA ILE A 51 6.95 4.61 13.29
C ILE A 51 7.75 5.20 12.13
N ASP A 52 9.05 5.45 12.31
CA ASP A 52 9.90 5.99 11.23
C ASP A 52 9.94 5.01 10.05
N TYR A 53 9.94 3.71 10.33
CA TYR A 53 9.95 2.69 9.29
C TYR A 53 8.62 2.62 8.53
N SER A 54 7.48 2.55 9.24
CA SER A 54 6.16 2.52 8.60
C SER A 54 5.87 3.80 7.82
N ASN A 55 6.26 4.96 8.37
CA ASN A 55 6.12 6.25 7.72
C ASN A 55 6.92 6.33 6.42
N ASN A 56 8.19 5.91 6.43
CA ASN A 56 9.04 5.88 5.25
C ASN A 56 8.50 4.93 4.17
N ILE A 57 7.97 3.77 4.55
CA ILE A 57 7.36 2.84 3.59
C ILE A 57 6.15 3.50 2.93
N ALA A 58 5.22 4.06 3.71
CA ALA A 58 4.02 4.68 3.18
C ALA A 58 4.36 5.83 2.22
N ASP A 59 5.30 6.70 2.60
CA ASP A 59 5.75 7.84 1.77
C ASP A 59 6.35 7.36 0.45
N LEU A 60 7.23 6.36 0.50
CA LEU A 60 7.83 5.78 -0.71
C LEU A 60 6.75 5.24 -1.65
N PHE A 61 5.81 4.45 -1.15
CA PHE A 61 4.74 3.91 -2.00
C PHE A 61 3.86 5.00 -2.60
N ILE A 62 3.44 5.99 -1.81
CA ILE A 62 2.62 7.12 -2.30
C ILE A 62 3.38 7.89 -3.38
N LYS A 63 4.64 8.24 -3.13
CA LYS A 63 5.49 8.98 -4.07
C LYS A 63 5.66 8.23 -5.39
N PHE A 64 5.98 6.94 -5.33
CA PHE A 64 6.22 6.14 -6.53
C PHE A 64 4.95 5.85 -7.31
N LEU A 65 3.85 5.52 -6.62
CA LEU A 65 2.56 5.33 -7.28
C LEU A 65 2.13 6.62 -7.98
N ASN A 66 2.25 7.79 -7.33
CA ASN A 66 1.97 9.08 -7.97
C ASN A 66 2.86 9.36 -9.19
N LYS A 67 4.15 8.97 -9.13
CA LYS A 67 5.07 9.17 -10.28
C LYS A 67 4.64 8.38 -11.51
N VAL A 68 4.11 7.18 -11.35
CA VAL A 68 3.82 6.26 -12.46
C VAL A 68 2.34 6.14 -12.84
N ILE A 69 1.41 6.68 -12.03
CA ILE A 69 -0.04 6.52 -12.21
C ILE A 69 -0.54 7.07 -13.56
N ASP A 70 0.11 8.11 -14.09
CA ASP A 70 -0.27 8.80 -15.33
C ASP A 70 0.49 8.32 -16.58
N ASP A 71 1.49 7.43 -16.42
CA ASP A 71 2.26 6.90 -17.54
C ASP A 71 1.67 5.57 -18.03
N SER A 72 0.98 5.60 -19.18
CA SER A 72 0.37 4.43 -19.79
C SER A 72 1.39 3.32 -20.12
N ASN A 73 2.65 3.68 -20.38
CA ASN A 73 3.71 2.72 -20.68
C ASN A 73 4.17 1.96 -19.43
N GLN A 74 3.81 2.44 -18.24
CA GLN A 74 4.24 1.89 -16.95
C GLN A 74 3.12 1.09 -16.26
N THR A 75 2.03 0.76 -16.95
CA THR A 75 0.88 0.03 -16.39
C THR A 75 1.28 -1.25 -15.65
N LEU A 76 2.19 -2.06 -16.24
CA LEU A 76 2.69 -3.28 -15.60
C LEU A 76 3.48 -2.99 -14.31
N ARG A 77 4.28 -1.92 -14.33
CA ARG A 77 5.05 -1.50 -13.15
C ARG A 77 4.13 -0.99 -12.05
N PHE A 78 3.15 -0.17 -12.41
CA PHE A 78 2.12 0.31 -11.50
C PHE A 78 1.37 -0.83 -10.84
N TYR A 79 0.93 -1.82 -11.63
CA TYR A 79 0.31 -3.05 -11.12
C TYR A 79 1.21 -3.77 -10.11
N ASN A 80 2.50 -3.94 -10.42
CA ASN A 80 3.43 -4.61 -9.50
C ASN A 80 3.65 -3.81 -8.19
N LEU A 81 3.68 -2.48 -8.26
CA LEU A 81 3.78 -1.63 -7.06
C LEU A 81 2.54 -1.77 -6.19
N LEU A 82 1.34 -1.76 -6.77
CA LEU A 82 0.10 -2.01 -6.03
C LEU A 82 0.09 -3.39 -5.39
N ARG A 83 0.59 -4.41 -6.08
CA ARG A 83 0.71 -5.76 -5.52
C ARG A 83 1.66 -5.81 -4.32
N CYS A 84 2.76 -5.07 -4.36
CA CYS A 84 3.69 -4.96 -3.23
C CYS A 84 3.02 -4.22 -2.05
N LEU A 85 2.33 -3.11 -2.32
CA LEU A 85 1.60 -2.35 -1.31
C LEU A 85 0.51 -3.20 -0.65
N LYS A 86 -0.23 -3.98 -1.44
CA LYS A 86 -1.23 -4.93 -0.92
C LYS A 86 -0.64 -5.90 0.11
N HIS A 87 0.59 -6.37 -0.10
CA HIS A 87 1.22 -7.24 0.89
C HIS A 87 1.62 -6.47 2.15
N LEU A 88 1.90 -5.18 2.09
CA LEU A 88 2.27 -4.40 3.27
C LEU A 88 1.06 -3.86 4.04
N ILE A 89 -0.06 -3.61 3.34
CA ILE A 89 -1.27 -3.06 3.93
C ILE A 89 -1.97 -4.01 4.90
N GLN A 90 -1.52 -5.28 5.00
CA GLN A 90 -1.98 -6.18 6.05
C GLN A 90 -1.52 -5.74 7.45
N TYR A 91 -0.44 -4.96 7.55
CA TYR A 91 0.07 -4.43 8.82
C TYR A 91 -0.63 -3.12 9.19
N ASP A 92 -1.18 -3.04 10.40
CA ASP A 92 -1.98 -1.89 10.83
C ASP A 92 -1.21 -0.57 10.82
N GLN A 93 0.08 -0.58 11.21
CA GLN A 93 0.89 0.64 11.18
C GLN A 93 1.10 1.18 9.76
N ILE A 94 1.11 0.32 8.74
CA ILE A 94 1.18 0.76 7.35
C ILE A 94 -0.16 1.36 6.91
N LYS A 95 -1.30 0.78 7.34
CA LYS A 95 -2.63 1.35 7.08
C LYS A 95 -2.74 2.75 7.67
N ASP A 96 -2.32 2.90 8.92
CA ASP A 96 -2.38 4.17 9.65
C ASP A 96 -1.54 5.24 8.94
N GLU A 97 -0.29 4.94 8.61
CA GLU A 97 0.58 5.89 7.93
C GLU A 97 0.12 6.20 6.51
N LEU A 98 -0.38 5.21 5.75
CA LEU A 98 -0.94 5.45 4.42
C LEU A 98 -2.16 6.38 4.48
N THR A 99 -2.99 6.24 5.51
CA THR A 99 -4.18 7.08 5.73
C THR A 99 -3.78 8.50 6.11
N LYS A 100 -2.86 8.65 7.09
CA LYS A 100 -2.35 9.96 7.53
C LYS A 100 -1.67 10.74 6.40
N GLN A 101 -0.99 10.05 5.50
CA GLN A 101 -0.25 10.67 4.39
C GLN A 101 -1.12 10.89 3.14
N ASN A 102 -2.46 10.84 3.25
CA ASN A 102 -3.38 11.03 2.13
C ASN A 102 -3.13 10.05 0.96
N GLY A 103 -2.81 8.79 1.25
CA GLY A 103 -2.69 7.74 0.23
C GLY A 103 -4.05 7.27 -0.30
N LEU A 104 -5.13 7.47 0.46
CA LEU A 104 -6.47 6.98 0.13
C LEU A 104 -7.02 7.49 -1.22
N PRO A 105 -6.97 8.80 -1.54
CA PRO A 105 -7.44 9.31 -2.84
C PRO A 105 -6.71 8.67 -4.03
N LEU A 106 -5.43 8.36 -3.87
CA LEU A 106 -4.66 7.67 -4.91
C LEU A 106 -5.21 6.27 -5.17
N ILE A 107 -5.52 5.50 -4.12
CA ILE A 107 -6.09 4.16 -4.28
C ILE A 107 -7.52 4.23 -4.85
N ILE A 108 -8.32 5.22 -4.44
CA ILE A 108 -9.65 5.45 -5.03
C ILE A 108 -9.53 5.72 -6.54
N ARG A 109 -8.59 6.60 -6.94
CA ARG A 109 -8.33 6.89 -8.35
C ARG A 109 -7.96 5.63 -9.13
N CYS A 110 -7.24 4.68 -8.55
CA CYS A 110 -6.92 3.40 -9.19
C CYS A 110 -8.14 2.55 -9.53
N VAL A 111 -9.23 2.66 -8.76
CA VAL A 111 -10.45 1.87 -8.98
C VAL A 111 -11.49 2.59 -9.85
N THR A 112 -11.49 3.93 -9.85
CA THR A 112 -12.46 4.74 -10.60
C THR A 112 -11.97 5.13 -11.99
N ASP A 113 -10.68 5.39 -12.17
CA ASP A 113 -10.18 5.94 -13.42
C ASP A 113 -10.31 4.92 -14.58
N ILE A 114 -10.93 5.38 -15.67
CA ILE A 114 -11.28 4.57 -16.85
C ILE A 114 -10.01 4.00 -17.50
N LYS A 115 -8.87 4.70 -17.39
CA LYS A 115 -7.59 4.27 -17.96
C LYS A 115 -7.05 2.96 -17.36
N PHE A 116 -7.56 2.55 -16.20
CA PHE A 116 -7.17 1.31 -15.54
C PHE A 116 -8.06 0.11 -15.91
N LYS A 117 -8.86 0.23 -16.97
CA LYS A 117 -9.56 -0.89 -17.59
C LYS A 117 -8.63 -1.59 -18.60
N PRO A 118 -8.44 -2.93 -18.53
CA PRO A 118 -9.22 -3.90 -17.75
C PRO A 118 -8.54 -4.34 -16.44
N LEU A 119 -9.36 -4.72 -15.43
CA LEU A 119 -9.17 -5.45 -14.15
C LEU A 119 -7.80 -5.53 -13.43
N GLN A 120 -6.67 -5.62 -14.14
CA GLN A 120 -5.35 -5.89 -13.56
C GLN A 120 -4.95 -4.88 -12.48
N VAL A 121 -5.20 -3.58 -12.69
CA VAL A 121 -4.89 -2.53 -11.73
C VAL A 121 -6.03 -2.33 -10.72
N GLN A 122 -7.28 -2.43 -11.19
CA GLN A 122 -8.46 -2.22 -10.35
C GLN A 122 -8.57 -3.26 -9.24
N GLN A 123 -8.27 -4.53 -9.51
CA GLN A 123 -8.37 -5.61 -8.53
C GLN A 123 -7.47 -5.39 -7.29
N PRO A 124 -6.14 -5.24 -7.41
CA PRO A 124 -5.29 -5.02 -6.24
C PRO A 124 -5.64 -3.71 -5.51
N ALA A 125 -6.09 -2.68 -6.23
CA ALA A 125 -6.54 -1.44 -5.60
C ALA A 125 -7.82 -1.65 -4.77
N LEU A 126 -8.82 -2.39 -5.28
CA LEU A 126 -10.01 -2.76 -4.52
C LEU A 126 -9.66 -3.61 -3.28
N GLU A 127 -8.73 -4.54 -3.40
CA GLU A 127 -8.24 -5.35 -2.27
C GLU A 127 -7.56 -4.47 -1.20
N ILE A 128 -6.80 -3.45 -1.62
CA ILE A 128 -6.21 -2.46 -0.71
C ILE A 128 -7.31 -1.61 -0.04
N LEU A 129 -8.28 -1.10 -0.80
CA LEU A 129 -9.41 -0.34 -0.23
C LEU A 129 -10.16 -1.18 0.80
N PHE A 130 -10.44 -2.44 0.48
CA PHE A 130 -11.10 -3.35 1.40
C PHE A 130 -10.28 -3.53 2.69
N ALA A 131 -8.96 -3.74 2.58
CA ALA A 131 -8.08 -3.85 3.76
C ALA A 131 -8.06 -2.56 4.60
N LEU A 132 -8.11 -1.40 3.96
CA LEU A 132 -8.17 -0.10 4.63
C LEU A 132 -9.46 0.11 5.42
N THR A 133 -10.57 -0.53 5.04
CA THR A 133 -11.85 -0.39 5.78
C THR A 133 -11.83 -0.99 7.18
N PHE A 134 -10.80 -1.78 7.51
CA PHE A 134 -10.54 -2.25 8.86
C PHE A 134 -9.83 -1.20 9.74
N ASN A 135 -9.35 -0.10 9.15
CA ASN A 135 -8.92 1.08 9.88
C ASN A 135 -10.10 2.06 9.99
N LYS A 136 -10.40 2.52 11.21
CA LYS A 136 -11.56 3.39 11.49
C LYS A 136 -11.49 4.74 10.78
N GLU A 137 -10.31 5.36 10.78
CA GLU A 137 -10.08 6.66 10.15
C GLU A 137 -10.21 6.56 8.63
N ALA A 138 -9.57 5.55 8.02
CA ALA A 138 -9.67 5.27 6.60
C ALA A 138 -11.09 4.93 6.17
N TYR A 139 -11.84 4.17 6.98
CA TYR A 139 -13.24 3.88 6.73
C TYR A 139 -14.09 5.16 6.70
N GLN A 140 -13.91 6.06 7.68
CA GLN A 140 -14.63 7.33 7.72
C GLN A 140 -14.31 8.19 6.50
N GLN A 141 -13.03 8.30 6.12
CA GLN A 141 -12.62 9.02 4.92
C GLN A 141 -13.19 8.38 3.64
N LEU A 142 -13.24 7.04 3.58
CA LEU A 142 -13.81 6.32 2.45
C LEU A 142 -15.30 6.59 2.31
N VAL A 143 -16.08 6.51 3.39
CA VAL A 143 -17.52 6.77 3.32
C VAL A 143 -17.79 8.19 2.80
N VAL A 144 -17.04 9.19 3.27
CA VAL A 144 -17.15 10.57 2.76
C VAL A 144 -16.83 10.63 1.26
N ALA A 145 -15.68 10.07 0.84
CA ALA A 145 -15.27 10.11 -0.55
C ALA A 145 -16.22 9.37 -1.50
N LEU A 146 -16.85 8.28 -1.05
CA LEU A 146 -17.77 7.48 -1.85
C LEU A 146 -19.18 8.08 -1.95
N VAL A 147 -19.59 8.88 -0.97
CA VAL A 147 -20.86 9.62 -1.03
C VAL A 147 -20.80 10.72 -2.10
N ASP A 148 -19.63 11.34 -2.26
CA ASP A 148 -19.42 12.42 -3.22
C ASP A 148 -19.18 11.91 -4.67
N ASP A 149 -18.65 10.69 -4.83
CA ASP A 149 -18.18 10.16 -6.12
C ASP A 149 -18.78 8.77 -6.42
N LEU A 150 -20.08 8.74 -6.73
CA LEU A 150 -20.87 7.50 -6.78
C LEU A 150 -20.85 6.85 -8.18
N ASP A 151 -19.69 6.32 -8.59
CA ASP A 151 -19.58 5.50 -9.81
C ASP A 151 -20.00 4.02 -9.54
N PHE A 152 -20.33 3.26 -10.59
CA PHE A 152 -20.89 1.91 -10.51
C PHE A 152 -20.01 0.90 -9.73
N VAL A 153 -18.68 1.02 -9.83
CA VAL A 153 -17.74 0.15 -9.09
C VAL A 153 -17.76 0.49 -7.60
N LEU A 154 -17.83 1.78 -7.29
CA LEU A 154 -17.84 2.31 -5.93
C LEU A 154 -19.19 2.07 -5.24
N SER A 155 -20.31 2.07 -5.95
CA SER A 155 -21.62 1.75 -5.37
C SER A 155 -21.72 0.28 -4.91
N ARG A 156 -21.11 -0.66 -5.65
CA ARG A 156 -20.99 -2.06 -5.20
C ARG A 156 -20.07 -2.19 -3.99
N PHE A 157 -18.96 -1.45 -3.98
CA PHE A 157 -18.06 -1.44 -2.83
C PHE A 157 -18.73 -0.83 -1.60
N LEU A 158 -19.45 0.29 -1.76
CA LEU A 158 -20.24 0.93 -0.71
C LEU A 158 -21.30 -0.03 -0.16
N PHE A 159 -21.96 -0.82 -1.01
CA PHE A 159 -22.90 -1.85 -0.56
C PHE A 159 -22.23 -2.89 0.36
N PHE A 160 -21.01 -3.34 0.03
CA PHE A 160 -20.22 -4.19 0.94
C PHE A 160 -19.88 -3.48 2.27
N LEU A 161 -19.58 -2.19 2.23
CA LEU A 161 -19.29 -1.41 3.44
C LEU A 161 -20.51 -1.24 4.35
N ILE A 162 -21.69 -1.04 3.77
CA ILE A 162 -22.96 -0.91 4.49
C ILE A 162 -23.28 -2.22 5.21
N ILE A 163 -23.20 -3.37 4.52
CA ILE A 163 -23.43 -4.69 5.15
C ILE A 163 -22.49 -4.92 6.34
N ARG A 164 -21.23 -4.49 6.21
CA ARG A 164 -20.25 -4.62 7.29
C ARG A 164 -20.61 -3.76 8.50
N GLN A 165 -21.18 -2.57 8.32
CA GLN A 165 -21.56 -1.69 9.43
C GLN A 165 -22.58 -2.35 10.37
N ASP A 166 -23.46 -3.19 9.83
CA ASP A 166 -24.45 -3.96 10.60
C ASP A 166 -23.85 -5.19 11.32
N SER A 167 -22.57 -5.49 11.11
CA SER A 167 -21.87 -6.66 11.64
C SER A 167 -20.94 -6.39 12.83
N PHE A 168 -20.83 -5.13 13.27
CA PHE A 168 -20.02 -4.67 14.42
C PHE A 168 -20.94 -4.12 15.52
#